data_AF-A0A6B1FE13-F1
#
_entry.id   AF-A0A6B1FE13-F1
#
_cell.length_a   1.000
_cell.length_b   1.000
_cell.length_c   1.000
_cell.angle_alpha   90.00
_cell.angle_beta   90.00
_cell.angle_gamma   90.00
#
_symmetry.space_group_name_H-M   'P 1'
#
loop_
_entity.id
_entity.type
_entity.pdbx_description
1 polymer ?
#
loop_
_entity_poly.entity_id
_entity_poly.type
_entity_poly.pdbx_seq_one_letter_code
_entity_poly.pdbx_strand_id
1 'polypeptide(L)'
;MTSRLTLFDDTERWDHRHSPRRESYFEFLNRSAWPASCNIRAALEQWFEDYPDDSKKDLRARFRKPDQNHESAFFELFLHQVLRRLELVPAVHPKPRSGRGRPDFAIRGRDGGVHYVEANVAAQRGRFSEDPLEDEQLDAIDTLAAEEPTTIALHVTTRGKLCRSHSGHSIRNEVRRWLEGIDPNTDLHPLDARDNPRLEVCRDDWRVELLAFGP
;
A
#
# COMPACT_ATOMS: atom_id res chain seq x y z
N MET A 1 -30.43 13.14 -11.12
CA MET A 1 -29.52 11.97 -11.10
C MET A 1 -28.63 12.11 -9.89
N THR A 2 -28.83 11.29 -8.86
CA THR A 2 -27.95 11.29 -7.69
C THR A 2 -26.64 10.65 -8.12
N SER A 3 -25.53 11.40 -8.11
CA SER A 3 -24.21 10.85 -8.42
C SER A 3 -23.91 9.68 -7.47
N ARG A 4 -23.55 8.53 -8.02
CA ARG A 4 -23.19 7.34 -7.26
C ARG A 4 -21.86 7.58 -6.56
N LEU A 5 -21.78 7.27 -5.26
CA LEU A 5 -20.55 7.43 -4.50
C LEU A 5 -19.53 6.37 -4.93
N THR A 6 -18.34 6.80 -5.37
CA THR A 6 -17.23 5.94 -5.79
C THR A 6 -16.10 5.94 -4.75
N LEU A 7 -15.34 4.84 -4.68
CA LEU A 7 -14.20 4.72 -3.77
C LEU A 7 -13.00 5.53 -4.26
N PHE A 8 -12.72 5.52 -5.56
CA PHE A 8 -11.67 6.26 -6.25
C PHE A 8 -12.24 7.45 -7.02
N ASP A 9 -11.37 8.35 -7.46
CA ASP A 9 -11.77 9.50 -8.24
C ASP A 9 -12.07 9.10 -9.69
N ASP A 10 -13.09 9.71 -10.28
CA ASP A 10 -13.45 9.50 -11.68
C ASP A 10 -12.60 10.45 -12.54
N THR A 11 -11.37 9.99 -12.83
CA THR A 11 -10.38 10.74 -13.60
C THR A 11 -9.68 9.84 -14.61
N GLU A 12 -9.29 10.44 -15.72
CA GLU A 12 -8.38 9.81 -16.67
C GLU A 12 -6.97 9.72 -16.08
N ARG A 13 -6.29 8.59 -16.31
CA ARG A 13 -5.02 8.26 -15.66
C ARG A 13 -4.00 7.86 -16.70
N TRP A 14 -2.85 8.53 -16.66
CA TRP A 14 -1.73 8.34 -17.60
C TRP A 14 -0.40 8.10 -16.88
N ASP A 15 -0.42 8.12 -15.55
CA ASP A 15 0.79 8.10 -14.75
C ASP A 15 1.27 6.66 -14.48
N HIS A 16 2.34 6.27 -15.17
CA HIS A 16 3.01 4.98 -14.99
C HIS A 16 4.24 5.05 -14.08
N ARG A 17 4.47 6.17 -13.38
CA ARG A 17 5.58 6.26 -12.42
C ARG A 17 5.26 5.40 -11.20
N HIS A 18 6.27 4.68 -10.71
CA HIS A 18 6.22 3.97 -9.44
C HIS A 18 5.90 4.90 -8.27
N SER A 19 5.46 4.34 -7.14
CA SER A 19 5.17 5.10 -5.93
C SER A 19 6.49 5.61 -5.31
N PRO A 20 6.66 6.93 -5.07
CA PRO A 20 7.71 7.37 -4.17
C PRO A 20 7.41 6.85 -2.77
N ARG A 21 8.45 6.77 -1.92
CA ARG A 21 8.32 6.26 -0.55
C ARG A 21 7.22 6.97 0.25
N ARG A 22 7.07 8.28 0.06
CA ARG A 22 6.15 9.15 0.82
C ARG A 22 4.71 9.18 0.30
N GLU A 23 4.44 8.59 -0.85
CA GLU A 23 3.07 8.51 -1.37
C GLU A 23 2.30 7.39 -0.68
N SER A 24 1.08 7.69 -0.21
CA SER A 24 0.22 6.69 0.43
C SER A 24 -0.32 5.66 -0.58
N TYR A 25 -0.73 4.48 -0.09
CA TYR A 25 -1.34 3.45 -0.94
C TYR A 25 -2.56 3.95 -1.71
N PHE A 26 -3.41 4.76 -1.06
CA PHE A 26 -4.56 5.34 -1.73
C PHE A 26 -4.14 6.28 -2.86
N GLU A 27 -3.21 7.21 -2.62
CA GLU A 27 -2.75 8.16 -3.64
C GLU A 27 -2.17 7.44 -4.85
N PHE A 28 -1.29 6.44 -4.62
CA PHE A 28 -0.72 5.64 -5.68
C PHE A 28 -1.81 4.93 -6.50
N LEU A 29 -2.70 4.18 -5.83
CA LEU A 29 -3.80 3.52 -6.52
C LEU A 29 -4.73 4.51 -7.21
N ASN A 30 -4.95 5.70 -6.65
CA ASN A 30 -5.86 6.69 -7.21
C ASN A 30 -5.26 7.41 -8.43
N ARG A 31 -3.94 7.55 -8.55
CA ARG A 31 -3.30 8.17 -9.73
C ARG A 31 -2.83 7.19 -10.80
N SER A 32 -2.47 5.96 -10.40
CA SER A 32 -1.71 5.03 -11.23
C SER A 32 -2.48 4.55 -12.47
N ALA A 33 -1.81 4.61 -13.62
CA ALA A 33 -2.28 4.07 -14.90
C ALA A 33 -1.83 2.62 -15.14
N TRP A 34 -1.11 2.00 -14.20
CA TRP A 34 -0.68 0.60 -14.34
C TRP A 34 -1.88 -0.34 -14.51
N PRO A 35 -1.83 -1.32 -15.43
CA PRO A 35 -2.90 -2.29 -15.61
C PRO A 35 -3.28 -3.03 -14.32
N ALA A 36 -2.30 -3.38 -13.49
CA ALA A 36 -2.53 -3.98 -12.18
C ALA A 36 -3.33 -3.06 -11.25
N SER A 37 -3.00 -1.76 -11.20
CA SER A 37 -3.75 -0.78 -10.41
C SER A 37 -5.18 -0.59 -10.93
N CYS A 38 -5.41 -0.65 -12.25
CA CYS A 38 -6.75 -0.64 -12.83
C CYS A 38 -7.59 -1.82 -12.33
N ASN A 39 -7.02 -3.03 -12.38
CA ASN A 39 -7.68 -4.25 -11.92
C ASN A 39 -7.99 -4.21 -10.42
N ILE A 40 -7.04 -3.73 -9.61
CA ILE A 40 -7.22 -3.55 -8.16
C ILE A 40 -8.35 -2.56 -7.89
N ARG A 41 -8.35 -1.39 -8.54
CA ARG A 41 -9.42 -0.39 -8.38
C ARG A 41 -10.78 -0.95 -8.76
N ALA A 42 -10.88 -1.65 -9.89
CA ALA A 42 -12.14 -2.24 -10.34
C ALA A 42 -12.69 -3.26 -9.34
N ALA A 43 -11.83 -4.13 -8.79
CA ALA A 43 -12.23 -5.08 -7.76
C ALA A 43 -12.72 -4.39 -6.49
N LEU A 44 -12.00 -3.35 -6.04
CA LEU A 44 -12.34 -2.59 -4.85
C LEU A 44 -13.63 -1.77 -5.01
N GLU A 45 -13.85 -1.16 -6.18
CA GLU A 45 -15.11 -0.47 -6.50
C GLU A 45 -16.29 -1.44 -6.48
N GLN A 46 -16.12 -2.66 -7.01
CA GLN A 46 -17.15 -3.68 -6.94
C GLN A 46 -17.46 -4.08 -5.49
N TRP A 47 -16.44 -4.28 -4.66
CA TRP A 47 -16.65 -4.60 -3.24
C TRP A 47 -17.31 -3.43 -2.49
N PHE A 48 -16.94 -2.20 -2.85
CA PHE A 48 -17.52 -1.00 -2.28
C PHE A 48 -18.96 -0.78 -2.72
N GLU A 49 -19.34 -1.16 -3.94
CA GLU A 49 -20.73 -1.19 -4.39
C GLU A 49 -21.60 -2.07 -3.50
N ASP A 50 -21.10 -3.26 -3.16
CA ASP A 50 -21.76 -4.24 -2.32
C ASP A 50 -21.80 -3.85 -0.82
N TYR A 51 -21.06 -2.81 -0.41
CA TYR A 51 -21.03 -2.34 0.97
C TYR A 51 -22.35 -1.63 1.35
N PRO A 52 -22.79 -1.62 2.62
CA PRO A 52 -24.03 -0.93 3.00
C PRO A 52 -23.99 0.59 2.80
N ASP A 53 -25.01 1.15 2.13
CA ASP A 53 -25.06 2.57 1.75
C ASP A 53 -24.89 3.55 2.93
N ASP A 54 -25.49 3.24 4.08
CA ASP A 54 -25.40 4.07 5.30
C ASP A 54 -23.98 4.14 5.87
N SER A 55 -23.11 3.17 5.53
CA SER A 55 -21.73 3.07 6.01
C SER A 55 -20.68 3.44 4.94
N LYS A 56 -21.07 3.53 3.66
CA LYS A 56 -20.15 3.86 2.55
C LYS A 56 -19.39 5.17 2.75
N LYS A 57 -20.04 6.21 3.29
CA LYS A 57 -19.41 7.52 3.49
C LYS A 57 -18.26 7.47 4.49
N ASP A 58 -18.45 6.77 5.61
CA ASP A 58 -17.41 6.61 6.64
C ASP A 58 -16.25 5.78 6.12
N LEU A 59 -16.56 4.60 5.54
CA LEU A 59 -15.55 3.71 4.97
C LEU A 59 -14.71 4.44 3.91
N ARG A 60 -15.36 5.14 2.96
CA ARG A 60 -14.65 5.91 1.93
C ARG A 60 -13.77 7.01 2.53
N ALA A 61 -14.25 7.72 3.56
CA ALA A 61 -13.47 8.76 4.19
C ALA A 61 -12.18 8.20 4.81
N ARG A 62 -12.25 7.06 5.52
CA ARG A 62 -11.08 6.39 6.10
C ARG A 62 -10.18 5.75 5.05
N PHE A 63 -10.76 5.11 4.03
CA PHE A 63 -10.03 4.47 2.94
C PHE A 63 -9.15 5.45 2.17
N ARG A 64 -9.56 6.72 2.08
CA ARG A 64 -8.81 7.78 1.39
C ARG A 64 -7.80 8.51 2.29
N LYS A 65 -7.66 8.12 3.56
CA LYS A 65 -6.64 8.69 4.46
C LYS A 65 -5.33 7.90 4.32
N PRO A 66 -4.19 8.47 4.69
CA PRO A 66 -2.91 7.75 4.62
C PRO A 66 -2.85 6.52 5.55
N ASP A 67 -2.04 5.57 5.11
CA ASP A 67 -1.46 4.45 5.85
C ASP A 67 -2.44 3.72 6.78
N GLN A 68 -2.35 3.90 8.09
CA GLN A 68 -3.12 3.11 9.06
C GLN A 68 -4.64 3.17 8.85
N ASN A 69 -5.17 4.34 8.47
CA ASN A 69 -6.60 4.47 8.20
C ASN A 69 -6.99 3.79 6.88
N HIS A 70 -6.13 3.89 5.86
CA HIS A 70 -6.31 3.16 4.61
C HIS A 70 -6.31 1.66 4.85
N GLU A 71 -5.30 1.14 5.55
CA GLU A 71 -5.13 -0.29 5.83
C GLU A 71 -6.30 -0.84 6.63
N SER A 72 -6.74 -0.14 7.67
CA SER A 72 -7.90 -0.53 8.47
C SER A 72 -9.19 -0.56 7.64
N ALA A 73 -9.46 0.48 6.84
CA ALA A 73 -10.65 0.52 6.00
C ALA A 73 -10.59 -0.49 4.85
N PHE A 74 -9.43 -0.71 4.25
CA PHE A 74 -9.21 -1.76 3.25
C PHE A 74 -9.48 -3.14 3.85
N PHE A 75 -8.96 -3.41 5.05
CA PHE A 75 -9.14 -4.70 5.71
C PHE A 75 -10.60 -4.95 6.08
N GLU A 76 -11.31 -3.93 6.56
CA GLU A 76 -12.75 -3.97 6.78
C GLU A 76 -13.51 -4.31 5.49
N LEU A 77 -13.24 -3.59 4.38
CA LEU A 77 -13.88 -3.85 3.09
C LEU A 77 -13.57 -5.26 2.55
N PHE A 78 -12.32 -5.70 2.68
CA PHE A 78 -11.88 -7.04 2.31
C PHE A 78 -12.63 -8.11 3.12
N LEU A 79 -12.70 -7.97 4.45
CA LEU A 79 -13.41 -8.91 5.31
C LEU A 79 -14.90 -8.95 5.01
N HIS A 80 -15.54 -7.80 4.79
CA HIS A 80 -16.92 -7.75 4.34
C HIS A 80 -17.14 -8.61 3.10
N GLN A 81 -16.25 -8.48 2.10
CA GLN A 81 -16.36 -9.25 0.87
C GLN A 81 -16.10 -10.75 1.07
N VAL A 82 -15.14 -11.12 1.93
CA VAL A 82 -14.91 -12.53 2.29
C VAL A 82 -16.15 -13.12 2.95
N LEU A 83 -16.73 -12.44 3.94
CA LEU A 83 -17.93 -12.90 4.65
C LEU A 83 -19.14 -13.03 3.70
N ARG A 84 -19.29 -12.10 2.77
CA ARG A 84 -20.30 -12.16 1.69
C ARG A 84 -20.11 -13.38 0.80
N ARG A 85 -18.89 -13.67 0.36
CA ARG A 85 -18.57 -14.85 -0.46
C ARG A 85 -18.74 -16.18 0.28
N LEU A 86 -18.69 -16.15 1.61
CA LEU A 86 -19.03 -17.29 2.47
C LEU A 86 -20.53 -17.38 2.79
N GLU A 87 -21.35 -16.53 2.16
CA GLU A 87 -22.81 -16.48 2.34
C GLU A 87 -23.26 -16.11 3.78
N LEU A 88 -22.40 -15.43 4.55
CA LEU A 88 -22.65 -15.10 5.97
C LEU A 88 -23.35 -13.75 6.22
N VAL A 89 -23.79 -13.06 5.14
CA VAL A 89 -24.53 -11.77 5.13
C VAL A 89 -24.22 -10.86 6.35
N PRO A 90 -23.05 -10.22 6.38
CA PRO A 90 -22.63 -9.43 7.53
C PRO A 90 -23.48 -8.16 7.71
N ALA A 91 -23.92 -7.91 8.94
CA ALA A 91 -24.44 -6.59 9.34
C ALA A 91 -23.27 -5.70 9.77
N VAL A 92 -23.10 -4.56 9.11
CA VAL A 92 -22.01 -3.61 9.34
C VAL A 92 -22.33 -2.69 10.52
N HIS A 93 -21.33 -2.46 11.39
CA HIS A 93 -21.40 -1.64 12.59
C HIS A 93 -22.68 -1.86 13.43
N PRO A 94 -23.00 -3.10 13.81
CA PRO A 94 -24.21 -3.41 14.55
C PRO A 94 -24.17 -2.74 15.93
N LYS A 95 -25.35 -2.50 16.51
CA LYS A 95 -25.47 -2.05 17.91
C LYS A 95 -25.61 -3.28 18.82
N PRO A 96 -24.59 -3.64 19.64
CA PRO A 96 -24.69 -4.80 20.52
C PRO A 96 -25.78 -4.62 21.58
N ARG A 97 -26.44 -5.70 21.99
CA ARG A 97 -27.47 -5.66 23.05
C ARG A 97 -26.94 -5.16 24.39
N SER A 98 -25.65 -5.39 24.67
CA SER A 98 -24.97 -4.90 25.87
C SER A 98 -24.79 -3.38 25.87
N GLY A 99 -24.95 -2.71 24.71
CA GLY A 99 -24.62 -1.30 24.52
C GLY A 99 -23.12 -0.98 24.63
N ARG A 100 -22.25 -1.98 24.80
CA ARG A 100 -20.80 -1.82 24.94
C ARG A 100 -20.09 -2.35 23.70
N GLY A 101 -19.09 -1.60 23.24
CA GLY A 101 -18.35 -1.89 22.02
C GLY A 101 -19.08 -1.46 20.75
N ARG A 102 -18.33 -1.45 19.65
CA ARG A 102 -18.85 -1.16 18.31
C ARG A 102 -18.11 -2.09 17.33
N PRO A 103 -18.49 -3.36 17.28
CA PRO A 103 -17.82 -4.30 16.38
C PRO A 103 -18.05 -3.90 14.93
N ASP A 104 -17.13 -4.30 14.06
CA ASP A 104 -17.24 -4.00 12.63
C ASP A 104 -18.35 -4.78 11.97
N PHE A 105 -18.52 -6.06 12.32
CA PHE A 105 -19.57 -6.90 11.77
C PHE A 105 -20.30 -7.74 12.82
N ALA A 106 -21.56 -8.05 12.54
CA ALA A 106 -22.27 -9.20 13.11
C ALA A 106 -22.66 -10.17 11.99
N ILE A 107 -22.40 -11.45 12.20
CA ILE A 107 -22.81 -12.54 11.32
C ILE A 107 -23.71 -13.52 12.08
N ARG A 108 -24.59 -14.21 11.35
CA ARG A 108 -25.40 -15.29 11.91
C ARG A 108 -24.76 -16.64 11.63
N GLY A 109 -24.49 -17.41 12.69
CA GLY A 109 -24.02 -18.79 12.62
C GLY A 109 -25.11 -19.73 12.12
N ARG A 110 -24.71 -20.94 11.71
CA ARG A 110 -25.65 -21.99 11.24
C ARG A 110 -26.61 -22.46 12.33
N ASP A 111 -26.22 -22.31 13.59
CA ASP A 111 -27.01 -22.57 14.79
C ASP A 111 -27.99 -21.43 15.13
N GLY A 112 -28.00 -20.34 14.35
CA GLY A 112 -28.79 -19.14 14.60
C GLY A 112 -28.14 -18.14 15.57
N GLY A 113 -26.97 -18.46 16.12
CA GLY A 113 -26.20 -17.58 16.99
C GLY A 113 -25.70 -16.33 16.27
N VAL A 114 -25.50 -15.24 17.01
CA VAL A 114 -24.88 -14.01 16.49
C VAL A 114 -23.43 -13.97 16.94
N HIS A 115 -22.50 -13.85 15.99
CA HIS A 115 -21.08 -13.69 16.25
C HIS A 115 -20.63 -12.31 15.80
N TYR A 116 -19.75 -11.68 16.58
CA TYR A 116 -19.17 -10.39 16.26
C TYR A 116 -17.77 -10.59 15.68
N VAL A 117 -17.44 -9.82 14.64
CA VAL A 117 -16.15 -9.84 13.95
C VAL A 117 -15.57 -8.43 14.00
N GLU A 118 -14.29 -8.33 14.38
CA GLU A 118 -13.51 -7.10 14.48
C GLU A 118 -12.40 -7.11 13.42
N ALA A 119 -12.30 -6.04 12.63
CA ALA A 119 -11.33 -5.87 11.56
C ALA A 119 -10.09 -5.10 12.07
N ASN A 120 -9.21 -5.79 12.78
CA ASN A 120 -7.98 -5.17 13.30
C ASN A 120 -6.75 -5.52 12.46
N VAL A 121 -6.03 -4.49 12.04
CA VAL A 121 -4.67 -4.61 11.49
C VAL A 121 -3.68 -4.55 12.65
N ALA A 122 -2.81 -5.56 12.77
CA ALA A 122 -1.73 -5.53 13.76
C ALA A 122 -0.80 -4.36 13.43
N ALA A 123 -0.56 -3.45 14.39
CA ALA A 123 0.24 -2.26 14.16
C ALA A 123 1.63 -2.65 13.61
N GLN A 124 1.90 -2.31 12.35
CA GLN A 124 3.26 -2.27 11.85
C GLN A 124 3.95 -1.02 12.39
N ARG A 125 5.27 -1.11 12.60
CA ARG A 125 6.12 0.08 12.84
C ARG A 125 5.88 1.09 11.71
N GLY A 126 6.01 2.38 12.03
CA GLY A 126 5.71 3.47 11.09
C GLY A 126 6.36 3.27 9.71
N ARG A 127 5.65 3.72 8.66
CA ARG A 127 6.04 3.55 7.24
C ARG A 127 7.34 4.28 6.87
N PHE A 128 7.79 5.20 7.72
CA PHE A 128 8.98 6.01 7.51
C PHE A 128 10.00 5.76 8.60
N SER A 129 11.27 5.93 8.25
CA SER A 129 12.34 5.95 9.23
C SER A 129 12.07 7.05 10.24
N GLU A 130 12.11 6.70 11.52
CA GLU A 130 12.14 7.68 12.62
C GLU A 130 13.54 8.30 12.80
N ASP A 131 14.55 7.80 12.06
CA ASP A 131 15.91 8.33 12.03
C ASP A 131 16.07 9.34 10.87
N PRO A 132 16.26 10.64 11.14
CA PRO A 132 16.42 11.67 10.13
C PRO A 132 17.64 11.46 9.21
N LEU A 133 18.70 10.81 9.70
CA LEU A 133 19.89 10.53 8.89
C LEU A 133 19.59 9.49 7.82
N GLU A 134 18.82 8.45 8.19
CA GLU A 134 18.35 7.45 7.23
C GLU A 134 17.35 8.06 6.26
N ASP A 135 16.41 8.87 6.76
CA ASP A 135 15.40 9.54 5.96
C ASP A 135 16.04 10.43 4.87
N GLU A 136 17.14 11.14 5.18
CA GLU A 136 17.93 11.92 4.21
C GLU A 136 18.53 11.04 3.09
N GLN A 137 19.07 9.86 3.43
CA GLN A 137 19.63 8.95 2.41
C GLN A 137 18.54 8.35 1.52
N LEU A 138 17.40 7.97 2.11
CA LEU A 138 16.26 7.43 1.36
C LEU A 138 15.63 8.48 0.45
N ASP A 139 15.51 9.73 0.90
CA ASP A 139 15.03 10.85 0.06
C ASP A 139 15.98 11.13 -1.12
N ALA A 140 17.30 10.91 -0.96
CA ALA A 140 18.25 11.02 -2.06
C ALA A 140 18.05 9.93 -3.13
N ILE A 141 17.61 8.73 -2.73
CA ILE A 141 17.22 7.66 -3.66
C ILE A 141 15.89 7.99 -4.35
N ASP A 142 14.88 8.45 -3.61
CA ASP A 142 13.59 8.87 -4.18
C ASP A 142 13.77 9.98 -5.23
N THR A 143 14.69 10.93 -4.99
CA THR A 143 15.01 12.02 -5.92
C THR A 143 15.53 11.50 -7.26
N LEU A 144 16.31 10.41 -7.26
CA LEU A 144 16.80 9.78 -8.49
C LEU A 144 15.63 9.30 -9.36
N ALA A 145 14.63 8.64 -8.76
CA ALA A 145 13.45 8.14 -9.47
C ALA A 145 12.61 9.27 -10.09
N ALA A 146 12.63 10.47 -9.50
CA ALA A 146 11.93 11.63 -10.02
C ALA A 146 12.65 12.30 -11.21
N GLU A 147 13.98 12.33 -11.18
CA GLU A 147 14.82 12.94 -12.23
C GLU A 147 15.02 12.03 -13.44
N GLU A 148 15.06 10.72 -13.21
CA GLU A 148 15.32 9.70 -14.23
C GLU A 148 14.17 8.68 -14.23
N PRO A 149 12.99 9.04 -14.80
CA PRO A 149 11.83 8.14 -14.81
C PRO A 149 12.19 6.80 -15.46
N THR A 150 12.10 5.73 -14.67
CA THR A 150 12.42 4.37 -15.09
C THR A 150 11.22 3.45 -14.88
N THR A 151 11.12 2.39 -15.69
CA THR A 151 10.17 1.29 -15.47
C THR A 151 10.61 0.35 -14.35
N ILE A 152 11.85 0.49 -13.87
CA ILE A 152 12.39 -0.31 -12.78
C ILE A 152 11.84 0.19 -11.44
N ALA A 153 11.18 -0.70 -10.69
CA ALA A 153 10.79 -0.45 -9.30
C ALA A 153 11.89 -0.92 -8.35
N LEU A 154 12.01 -0.28 -7.19
CA LEU A 154 12.96 -0.66 -6.15
C LEU A 154 12.22 -1.09 -4.88
N HIS A 155 12.51 -2.30 -4.40
CA HIS A 155 12.20 -2.68 -3.03
C HIS A 155 13.42 -2.39 -2.16
N VAL A 156 13.23 -1.58 -1.13
CA VAL A 156 14.31 -1.08 -0.27
C VAL A 156 14.14 -1.66 1.13
N THR A 157 15.15 -2.37 1.62
CA THR A 157 15.20 -2.90 3.00
C THR A 157 16.38 -2.28 3.73
N THR A 158 16.13 -1.64 4.87
CA THR A 158 17.18 -1.05 5.72
C THR A 158 17.39 -1.88 6.99
N ARG A 159 18.65 -1.92 7.46
CA ARG A 159 19.05 -2.55 8.72
C ARG A 159 20.18 -1.74 9.38
N GLY A 160 20.23 -1.80 10.71
CA GLY A 160 21.25 -1.05 11.47
C GLY A 160 20.90 0.43 11.60
N LYS A 161 21.90 1.28 11.87
CA LYS A 161 21.69 2.70 12.10
C LYS A 161 22.87 3.53 11.63
N LEU A 162 22.59 4.73 11.13
CA LEU A 162 23.63 5.71 10.81
C LEU A 162 24.15 6.37 12.08
N CYS A 163 25.48 6.45 12.20
CA CYS A 163 26.13 7.13 13.33
C CYS A 163 26.43 8.61 13.03
N ARG A 164 26.34 9.02 11.75
CA ARG A 164 26.57 10.37 11.25
C ARG A 164 25.87 10.59 9.91
N SER A 165 25.78 11.84 9.46
CA SER A 165 25.32 12.15 8.09
C SER A 165 26.37 11.69 7.06
N HIS A 166 25.87 11.22 5.91
CA HIS A 166 26.65 10.87 4.74
C HIS A 166 26.12 11.63 3.54
N SER A 167 26.95 11.83 2.51
CA SER A 167 26.52 12.56 1.32
C SER A 167 25.43 11.80 0.55
N GLY A 168 24.22 12.38 0.47
CA GLY A 168 23.14 11.85 -0.37
C GLY A 168 23.53 11.73 -1.85
N HIS A 169 24.46 12.56 -2.33
CA HIS A 169 25.01 12.45 -3.68
C HIS A 169 25.77 11.13 -3.91
N SER A 170 26.44 10.61 -2.87
CA SER A 170 27.18 9.36 -2.97
C SER A 170 26.24 8.17 -3.19
N ILE A 171 25.20 8.02 -2.37
CA ILE A 171 24.24 6.92 -2.52
C ILE A 171 23.47 7.02 -3.83
N ARG A 172 23.07 8.25 -4.23
CA ARG A 172 22.41 8.49 -5.52
C ARG A 172 23.25 8.04 -6.70
N ASN A 173 24.55 8.39 -6.73
CA ASN A 173 25.43 7.99 -7.83
C ASN A 173 25.70 6.48 -7.85
N GLU A 174 25.78 5.85 -6.67
CA GLU A 174 25.97 4.41 -6.54
C GLU A 174 24.75 3.64 -7.08
N VAL A 175 23.55 4.04 -6.65
CA VAL A 175 22.29 3.46 -7.15
C VAL A 175 22.11 3.73 -8.64
N ARG A 176 22.39 4.94 -9.13
CA ARG A 176 22.32 5.24 -10.57
C ARG A 176 23.20 4.32 -11.39
N ARG A 177 24.49 4.20 -11.06
CA ARG A 177 25.43 3.36 -11.82
C ARG A 177 25.02 1.89 -11.83
N TRP A 178 24.43 1.43 -10.73
CA TRP A 178 23.87 0.09 -10.68
C TRP A 178 22.66 -0.07 -11.61
N LEU A 179 21.73 0.89 -11.60
CA LEU A 179 20.57 0.90 -12.51
C LEU A 179 20.96 0.98 -13.98
N GLU A 180 22.01 1.73 -14.33
CA GLU A 180 22.56 1.82 -15.70
C GLU A 180 23.03 0.45 -16.23
N GLY A 181 23.32 -0.50 -15.35
CA GLY A 181 23.75 -1.86 -15.70
C GLY A 181 22.62 -2.89 -15.83
N ILE A 182 21.35 -2.49 -15.65
CA ILE A 182 20.19 -3.41 -15.68
C ILE A 182 19.41 -3.19 -16.98
N ASP A 183 19.24 -4.25 -17.76
CA ASP A 183 18.26 -4.27 -18.86
C ASP A 183 16.89 -4.74 -18.32
N PRO A 184 15.86 -3.86 -18.30
CA PRO A 184 14.55 -4.21 -17.76
C PRO A 184 13.85 -5.37 -18.47
N ASN A 185 14.25 -5.71 -19.70
CA ASN A 185 13.60 -6.74 -20.51
C ASN A 185 14.22 -8.12 -20.31
N THR A 186 15.48 -8.20 -19.88
CA THR A 186 16.21 -9.47 -19.73
C THR A 186 16.56 -9.80 -18.30
N ASP A 187 16.81 -8.79 -17.47
CA ASP A 187 17.40 -8.98 -16.15
C ASP A 187 16.35 -8.99 -15.04
N LEU A 188 15.10 -8.63 -15.35
CA LEU A 188 14.02 -8.50 -14.36
C LEU A 188 12.92 -9.53 -14.58
N HIS A 189 12.68 -10.32 -13.54
CA HIS A 189 11.63 -11.33 -13.50
C HIS A 189 10.52 -10.88 -12.54
N PRO A 190 9.32 -10.53 -13.05
CA PRO A 190 8.25 -9.98 -12.21
C PRO A 190 7.64 -11.01 -11.24
N LEU A 191 7.74 -12.31 -11.54
CA LEU A 191 7.14 -13.40 -10.75
C LEU A 191 8.14 -14.19 -9.89
N ASP A 192 9.44 -14.11 -10.20
CA ASP A 192 10.50 -14.78 -9.42
C ASP A 192 11.66 -13.81 -9.16
N ALA A 193 11.52 -13.00 -8.11
CA ALA A 193 12.50 -11.97 -7.75
C ALA A 193 13.76 -12.53 -7.07
N ARG A 194 13.95 -13.85 -7.04
CA ARG A 194 15.17 -14.46 -6.48
C ARG A 194 16.41 -14.05 -7.27
N ASP A 195 16.29 -14.03 -8.59
CA ASP A 195 17.39 -13.75 -9.51
C ASP A 195 17.45 -12.28 -9.94
N ASN A 196 16.50 -11.45 -9.50
CA ASN A 196 16.53 -10.03 -9.83
C ASN A 196 17.79 -9.36 -9.23
N PRO A 197 18.38 -8.37 -9.92
CA PRO A 197 19.54 -7.62 -9.47
C PRO A 197 19.34 -7.05 -8.07
N ARG A 198 20.41 -7.12 -7.28
CA ARG A 198 20.49 -6.58 -5.92
C ARG A 198 21.70 -5.67 -5.80
N LEU A 199 21.54 -4.60 -5.02
CA LEU A 199 22.62 -3.75 -4.57
C LEU A 199 22.56 -3.63 -3.05
N GLU A 200 23.68 -3.92 -2.38
CA GLU A 200 23.84 -3.62 -0.95
C GLU A 200 24.74 -2.39 -0.80
N VAL A 201 24.23 -1.32 -0.20
CA VAL A 201 25.00 -0.13 0.16
C VAL A 201 25.21 -0.12 1.67
N CYS A 202 26.47 -0.01 2.09
CA CYS A 202 26.85 0.02 3.51
C CYS A 202 27.40 1.41 3.89
N ARG A 203 26.96 1.96 5.02
CA ARG A 203 27.49 3.19 5.64
C ARG A 203 27.52 3.01 7.16
N ASP A 204 28.71 2.98 7.76
CA ASP A 204 28.89 2.64 9.18
C ASP A 204 28.19 1.28 9.51
N ASP A 205 27.30 1.24 10.50
CA ASP A 205 26.50 0.06 10.84
C ASP A 205 25.17 -0.04 10.04
N TRP A 206 24.88 0.97 9.22
CA TRP A 206 23.67 1.00 8.39
C TRP A 206 23.89 0.28 7.07
N ARG A 207 22.93 -0.57 6.71
CA ARG A 207 22.88 -1.31 5.46
C ARG A 207 21.54 -1.06 4.78
N VAL A 208 21.59 -0.82 3.49
CA VAL A 208 20.41 -0.80 2.63
C VAL A 208 20.58 -1.80 1.51
N GLU A 209 19.61 -2.71 1.39
CA GLU A 209 19.47 -3.63 0.27
C GLU A 209 18.42 -3.04 -0.69
N LEU A 210 18.79 -2.90 -1.95
CA LEU A 210 17.90 -2.52 -3.04
C LEU A 210 17.72 -3.74 -3.95
N LEU A 211 16.46 -4.13 -4.17
CA LEU A 211 16.08 -5.19 -5.09
C LEU A 211 15.28 -4.57 -6.25
N ALA A 212 15.73 -4.80 -7.48
CA ALA A 212 15.08 -4.27 -8.68
C ALA A 212 13.89 -5.13 -9.12
N PHE A 213 12.85 -4.49 -9.64
CA PHE A 213 11.67 -5.13 -10.23
C PHE A 213 11.34 -4.51 -11.57
N GLY A 214 10.95 -5.35 -12.52
CA GLY A 214 10.51 -4.91 -13.84
C GLY A 214 9.05 -4.42 -13.84
N PRO A 215 8.60 -3.86 -14.98
CA PRO A 215 7.20 -3.61 -15.23
C PRO A 215 6.32 -4.86 -15.19
#